data_AF-W3AMN4-F1
#
_entry.id   AF-W3AMN4-F1
#
_cell.length_a   1.000
_cell.length_b   1.000
_cell.length_c   1.000
_cell.angle_alpha   90.00
_cell.angle_beta   90.00
_cell.angle_gamma   90.00
#
_symmetry.space_group_name_H-M   'P 1'
#
loop_
_entity.id
_entity.type
_entity.pdbx_description
1 polymer ?
#
loop_
_entity_poly.entity_id
_entity_poly.type
_entity_poly.pdbx_seq_one_letter_code
_entity_poly.pdbx_strand_id
1 'polypeptide(L)'
;MSLTNAQYNQIMRVYDERQMEDNRDLETRRRSVYQKLPELKALEDFVRSESMKTFRLMKEGRKEKLSELKASIEEVRRRKKELLLEHGLPEDYLELQYRCPDCKDTGFINGRKCHCFIEMQMKYLYQQSNIDKIVEKQNFDYFDINRYDDKVPILADGRTNRDYMKENYRFLLQWIRDFDKKGGSIMFTGSTGTGKTFLINCVAKALMDSFHSVIYLTSTDLFESFSRAMKKDDEDQQEIQDAILNCDLLVIDDLGTELNNSYTTSKLFYVLNQRMVFHKSVIISTNLSLNMIRDLYTERISSRIISDYYIIPLYGNDQRLY
;
A
#
# COMPACT_ATOMS: atom_id res chain seq x y z
N MET A 1 -6.21 -6.49 -3.44
CA MET A 1 -6.60 -6.36 -4.87
C MET A 1 -5.69 -7.23 -5.72
N SER A 2 -6.24 -8.02 -6.63
CA SER A 2 -5.49 -8.54 -7.79
C SER A 2 -5.24 -7.37 -8.75
N LEU A 3 -4.07 -7.33 -9.36
CA LEU A 3 -3.80 -6.42 -10.47
C LEU A 3 -4.41 -7.06 -11.71
N THR A 4 -5.00 -6.26 -12.61
CA THR A 4 -5.27 -6.79 -13.95
C THR A 4 -3.94 -7.20 -14.59
N ASN A 5 -3.96 -8.15 -15.54
CA ASN A 5 -2.74 -8.57 -16.25
C ASN A 5 -1.96 -7.38 -16.85
N ALA A 6 -2.67 -6.36 -17.35
CA ALA A 6 -2.05 -5.16 -17.88
C ALA A 6 -1.37 -4.32 -16.79
N GLN A 7 -2.02 -4.11 -15.65
CA GLN A 7 -1.43 -3.36 -14.52
C GLN A 7 -0.25 -4.12 -13.90
N TYR A 8 -0.36 -5.45 -13.79
CA TYR A 8 0.71 -6.33 -13.34
C TYR A 8 1.94 -6.22 -14.23
N ASN A 9 1.76 -6.34 -15.55
CA ASN A 9 2.85 -6.22 -16.52
C ASN A 9 3.50 -4.84 -16.47
N GLN A 10 2.73 -3.79 -16.21
CA GLN A 10 3.27 -2.44 -16.10
C GLN A 10 4.17 -2.28 -14.86
N ILE A 11 3.77 -2.86 -13.72
CA ILE A 11 4.61 -2.88 -12.52
C ILE A 11 5.85 -3.74 -12.75
N MET A 12 5.71 -4.91 -13.38
CA MET A 12 6.84 -5.79 -13.69
C MET A 12 7.88 -5.13 -14.59
N ARG A 13 7.46 -4.31 -15.58
CA ARG A 13 8.40 -3.52 -16.40
C ARG A 13 9.30 -2.61 -15.56
N VAL A 14 8.79 -2.03 -14.48
CA VAL A 14 9.62 -1.21 -13.58
C VAL A 14 10.68 -2.04 -12.88
N TYR A 15 10.37 -3.27 -12.47
CA TYR A 15 11.34 -4.19 -11.89
C TYR A 15 12.38 -4.65 -12.93
N ASP A 16 11.93 -4.98 -14.14
CA ASP A 16 12.83 -5.34 -15.25
C ASP A 16 13.79 -4.19 -15.59
N GLU A 17 13.29 -2.96 -15.68
CA GLU A 17 14.09 -1.76 -15.93
C GLU A 17 15.12 -1.51 -14.83
N ARG A 18 14.74 -1.66 -13.55
CA ARG A 18 15.67 -1.55 -12.41
C ARG A 18 16.80 -2.56 -12.53
N GLN A 19 16.47 -3.83 -12.78
CA GLN A 19 17.49 -4.87 -12.92
C GLN A 19 18.41 -4.61 -14.12
N MET A 20 17.89 -4.10 -15.23
CA MET A 20 18.70 -3.71 -16.38
C MET A 20 19.65 -2.55 -16.05
N GLU A 21 19.15 -1.53 -15.33
CA GLU A 21 19.93 -0.38 -14.88
C GLU A 21 21.04 -0.80 -13.93
N ASP A 22 20.73 -1.58 -12.90
CA ASP A 22 21.71 -2.03 -11.89
C ASP A 22 22.82 -2.89 -12.51
N ASN A 23 22.48 -3.75 -13.49
CA ASN A 23 23.47 -4.52 -14.25
C ASN A 23 24.35 -3.63 -15.12
N ARG A 24 23.76 -2.62 -15.78
CA ARG A 24 24.51 -1.66 -16.60
C ARG A 24 25.47 -0.83 -15.76
N ASP A 25 25.03 -0.41 -14.58
CA ASP A 25 25.85 0.34 -13.64
C ASP A 25 26.98 -0.51 -13.07
N LEU A 26 26.71 -1.77 -12.75
CA LEU A 26 27.76 -2.71 -12.35
C LEU A 26 28.81 -2.91 -13.44
N GLU A 27 28.40 -3.13 -14.69
CA GLU A 27 29.35 -3.28 -15.81
C GLU A 27 30.16 -2.01 -16.06
N THR A 28 29.55 -0.84 -15.86
CA THR A 28 30.23 0.46 -15.94
C THR A 28 31.27 0.62 -14.83
N ARG A 29 30.88 0.33 -13.57
CA ARG A 29 31.79 0.33 -12.41
C ARG A 29 32.95 -0.63 -12.63
N ARG A 30 32.67 -1.85 -13.08
CA ARG A 30 33.64 -2.91 -13.34
C ARG A 30 34.64 -2.51 -14.43
N ARG A 31 34.16 -1.99 -15.57
CA ARG A 31 35.03 -1.51 -16.65
C ARG A 31 35.95 -0.38 -16.18
N SER A 32 35.40 0.60 -15.47
CA SER A 32 36.16 1.73 -14.91
C SER A 32 37.24 1.26 -13.93
N VAL A 33 36.89 0.35 -13.02
CA VAL A 33 37.82 -0.20 -12.03
C VAL A 33 38.91 -1.03 -12.69
N TYR A 34 38.60 -1.89 -13.66
CA TYR A 34 39.62 -2.72 -14.30
C TYR A 34 40.59 -1.94 -15.19
N GLN A 35 40.18 -0.78 -15.70
CA GLN A 35 41.11 0.14 -16.37
C GLN A 35 42.09 0.79 -15.40
N LYS A 36 41.64 1.11 -14.18
CA LYS A 36 42.48 1.76 -13.15
C LYS A 36 43.30 0.77 -12.33
N LEU A 37 42.75 -0.42 -12.08
CA LEU A 37 43.27 -1.47 -11.20
C LEU A 37 43.33 -2.80 -11.99
N PRO A 38 44.29 -2.95 -12.92
CA PRO A 38 44.43 -4.17 -13.72
C PRO A 38 44.72 -5.42 -12.87
N GLU A 39 45.26 -5.25 -11.66
CA GLU A 39 45.46 -6.33 -10.67
C GLU A 39 44.16 -7.04 -10.31
N LEU A 40 43.03 -6.31 -10.20
CA LEU A 40 41.73 -6.90 -9.91
C LEU A 40 41.25 -7.82 -11.05
N LYS A 41 41.58 -7.47 -12.30
CA LYS A 41 41.27 -8.31 -13.46
C LYS A 41 42.16 -9.55 -13.49
N ALA A 42 43.46 -9.41 -13.18
CA ALA A 42 44.39 -10.54 -13.10
C ALA A 42 43.95 -11.58 -12.06
N LEU A 43 43.43 -11.12 -10.91
CA LEU A 43 42.85 -11.99 -9.89
C LEU A 43 41.62 -12.77 -10.39
N GLU A 44 40.73 -12.16 -11.20
CA GLU A 44 39.61 -12.88 -11.82
C GLU A 44 40.06 -13.92 -12.85
N ASP A 45 41.03 -13.54 -13.69
CA ASP A 45 41.58 -14.43 -14.71
C ASP A 45 42.29 -15.64 -14.07
N PHE A 46 42.98 -15.43 -12.95
CA PHE A 46 43.56 -16.51 -12.13
C PHE A 46 42.48 -17.49 -11.65
N VAL A 47 41.41 -17.02 -11.01
CA VAL A 47 40.30 -17.89 -10.54
C VAL A 47 39.67 -18.68 -11.67
N ARG A 48 39.44 -18.03 -12.83
CA ARG A 48 38.89 -18.71 -14.01
C ARG A 48 39.82 -19.83 -14.50
N SER A 49 41.12 -19.56 -14.59
CA SER A 49 42.12 -20.52 -15.03
C SER A 49 42.25 -21.73 -14.08
N GLU A 50 42.32 -21.47 -12.77
CA GLU A 50 42.41 -22.53 -11.75
C GLU A 50 41.11 -23.34 -11.64
N SER A 51 39.95 -22.71 -11.84
CA SER A 51 38.66 -23.42 -11.91
C SER A 51 38.63 -24.42 -13.07
N MET A 52 39.09 -24.02 -14.26
CA MET A 52 39.17 -24.91 -15.43
C MET A 52 40.16 -26.06 -15.22
N LYS A 53 41.32 -25.78 -14.62
CA LYS A 53 42.34 -26.78 -14.31
C LYS A 53 41.83 -27.80 -13.30
N THR A 54 41.20 -27.33 -12.23
CA THR A 54 40.58 -28.18 -11.19
C THR A 54 39.48 -29.06 -11.77
N PHE A 55 38.63 -28.51 -12.67
CA PHE A 55 37.59 -29.29 -13.34
C PHE A 55 38.15 -30.47 -14.15
N ARG A 56 39.29 -30.30 -14.84
CA ARG A 56 39.97 -31.39 -15.56
C ARG A 56 40.50 -32.45 -14.59
N LEU A 57 41.21 -32.03 -13.54
CA LEU A 57 41.76 -32.94 -12.53
C LEU A 57 40.69 -33.73 -11.78
N MET A 58 39.51 -33.12 -11.56
CA MET A 58 38.36 -33.80 -10.97
C MET A 58 37.81 -34.94 -11.86
N LYS A 59 37.81 -34.77 -13.19
CA LYS A 59 37.44 -35.84 -14.13
C LYS A 59 38.43 -37.01 -14.09
N GLU A 60 39.68 -36.74 -13.75
CA GLU A 60 40.75 -37.74 -13.58
C GLU A 60 40.74 -38.40 -12.18
N GLY A 61 39.73 -38.11 -11.34
CA GLY A 61 39.54 -38.74 -10.04
C GLY A 61 40.18 -38.02 -8.85
N ARG A 62 40.87 -36.88 -9.06
CA ARG A 62 41.51 -36.10 -8.00
C ARG A 62 40.54 -35.13 -7.30
N LYS A 63 39.66 -35.68 -6.46
CA LYS A 63 38.62 -34.91 -5.75
C LYS A 63 39.17 -33.95 -4.68
N GLU A 64 40.37 -34.21 -4.18
CA GLU A 64 41.08 -33.37 -3.21
C GLU A 64 41.40 -31.97 -3.75
N LYS A 65 41.51 -31.80 -5.07
CA LYS A 65 41.77 -30.49 -5.69
C LYS A 65 40.62 -29.50 -5.56
N LEU A 66 39.42 -29.97 -5.22
CA LEU A 66 38.29 -29.09 -4.97
C LEU A 66 38.48 -28.24 -3.70
N SER A 67 39.11 -28.77 -2.65
CA SER A 67 39.35 -27.99 -1.43
C SER A 67 40.42 -26.93 -1.65
N GLU A 68 41.49 -27.23 -2.40
CA GLU A 68 42.53 -26.28 -2.81
C GLU A 68 41.96 -25.12 -3.65
N LEU A 69 41.05 -25.42 -4.58
CA LEU A 69 40.36 -24.38 -5.36
C LEU A 69 39.50 -23.48 -4.47
N LYS A 70 38.75 -24.05 -3.52
CA LYS A 70 37.95 -23.27 -2.57
C LYS A 70 38.82 -22.30 -1.75
N ALA A 71 39.96 -22.77 -1.25
CA ALA A 71 40.91 -21.93 -0.51
C ALA A 71 41.46 -20.79 -1.39
N SER A 72 41.84 -21.10 -2.63
CA SER A 72 42.29 -20.08 -3.60
C SER A 72 41.22 -19.05 -3.92
N ILE A 73 39.95 -19.44 -4.05
CA ILE A 73 38.83 -18.53 -4.31
C ILE A 73 38.61 -17.57 -3.13
N GLU A 74 38.67 -18.07 -1.89
CA GLU A 74 38.52 -17.23 -0.70
C GLU A 74 39.68 -16.24 -0.54
N GLU A 75 40.91 -16.66 -0.82
CA GLU A 75 42.07 -15.78 -0.79
C GLU A 75 41.99 -14.67 -1.85
N VAL A 76 41.55 -15.01 -3.06
CA VAL A 76 41.31 -14.01 -4.12
C VAL A 76 40.19 -13.05 -3.72
N ARG A 77 39.09 -13.54 -3.13
CA ARG A 77 38.01 -12.68 -2.62
C ARG A 77 38.52 -11.68 -1.59
N ARG A 78 39.31 -12.14 -0.62
CA ARG A 78 39.95 -11.29 0.39
C ARG A 78 40.82 -10.22 -0.26
N ARG A 79 41.70 -10.61 -1.19
CA ARG A 79 42.60 -9.66 -1.87
C ARG A 79 41.86 -8.65 -2.73
N LYS A 80 40.77 -9.04 -3.40
CA LYS A 80 39.92 -8.09 -4.17
C LYS A 80 39.32 -7.02 -3.24
N LYS A 81 38.82 -7.40 -2.07
CA LYS A 81 38.28 -6.45 -1.09
C LYS A 81 39.33 -5.47 -0.59
N GLU A 82 40.52 -5.97 -0.26
CA GLU A 82 41.65 -5.13 0.17
C GLU A 82 42.04 -4.11 -0.89
N LEU A 83 42.21 -4.55 -2.14
CA LEU A 83 42.56 -3.67 -3.25
C LEU A 83 41.52 -2.58 -3.49
N LEU A 84 40.22 -2.89 -3.34
CA LEU A 84 39.16 -1.89 -3.44
C LEU A 84 39.29 -0.83 -2.32
N LEU A 85 39.45 -1.28 -1.07
CA LEU A 85 39.57 -0.39 0.09
C LEU A 85 40.83 0.47 0.05
N GLU A 86 41.97 -0.10 -0.36
CA GLU A 86 43.26 0.60 -0.55
C GLU A 86 43.12 1.79 -1.53
N HIS A 87 42.17 1.71 -2.47
CA HIS A 87 41.90 2.74 -3.47
C HIS A 87 40.65 3.58 -3.16
N GLY A 88 40.16 3.53 -1.92
CA GLY A 88 39.03 4.33 -1.45
C GLY A 88 37.67 3.91 -2.01
N LEU A 89 37.56 2.67 -2.52
CA LEU A 89 36.30 2.10 -3.00
C LEU A 89 35.70 1.17 -1.92
N PRO A 90 34.36 1.15 -1.77
CA PRO A 90 33.68 0.17 -0.91
C PRO A 90 34.03 -1.28 -1.27
N GLU A 91 34.02 -2.19 -0.28
CA GLU A 91 34.34 -3.60 -0.50
C GLU A 91 33.33 -4.33 -1.43
N ASP A 92 32.10 -3.83 -1.50
CA ASP A 92 30.99 -4.30 -2.32
C ASP A 92 30.83 -3.49 -3.63
N TYR A 93 31.83 -2.67 -3.99
CA TYR A 93 31.79 -1.81 -5.16
C TYR A 93 31.63 -2.57 -6.49
N LEU A 94 32.01 -3.85 -6.53
CA LEU A 94 31.84 -4.73 -7.69
C LEU A 94 30.67 -5.72 -7.52
N GLU A 95 29.77 -5.45 -6.58
CA GLU A 95 28.55 -6.22 -6.37
C GLU A 95 27.32 -5.45 -6.89
N LEU A 96 26.25 -6.20 -7.19
CA LEU A 96 24.95 -5.62 -7.53
C LEU A 96 24.40 -4.88 -6.30
N GLN A 97 24.00 -3.64 -6.51
CA GLN A 97 23.42 -2.79 -5.49
C GLN A 97 21.92 -2.77 -5.74
N TYR A 98 21.15 -3.35 -4.82
CA TYR A 98 19.71 -3.50 -4.96
C TYR A 98 18.96 -2.38 -4.25
N ARG A 99 17.86 -1.93 -4.83
CA ARG A 99 16.95 -0.97 -4.17
C ARG A 99 16.15 -1.67 -3.07
N CYS A 100 15.69 -2.89 -3.33
CA CYS A 100 15.09 -3.75 -2.32
C CYS A 100 16.03 -4.91 -1.95
N PRO A 101 16.64 -4.92 -0.75
CA PRO A 101 17.57 -5.97 -0.34
C PRO A 101 16.90 -7.34 -0.19
N ASP A 102 15.60 -7.37 0.12
CA ASP A 102 14.88 -8.62 0.42
C ASP A 102 14.56 -9.44 -0.84
N CYS A 103 14.01 -8.79 -1.87
CA CYS A 103 13.67 -9.46 -3.13
C CYS A 103 14.74 -9.28 -4.21
N LYS A 104 15.78 -8.47 -3.97
CA LYS A 104 16.81 -8.13 -4.96
C LYS A 104 16.20 -7.60 -6.26
N ASP A 105 15.25 -6.69 -6.09
CA ASP A 105 14.48 -6.06 -7.17
C ASP A 105 13.79 -7.05 -8.12
N THR A 106 13.39 -8.21 -7.62
CA THR A 106 12.49 -9.13 -8.36
C THR A 106 11.02 -8.87 -8.07
N GLY A 107 10.71 -8.19 -6.96
CA GLY A 107 9.36 -8.01 -6.45
C GLY A 107 8.77 -9.23 -5.73
N PHE A 108 9.50 -10.35 -5.63
CA PHE A 108 8.99 -11.59 -5.03
C PHE A 108 10.01 -12.27 -4.11
N ILE A 109 9.51 -12.95 -3.08
CA ILE A 109 10.27 -13.80 -2.16
C ILE A 109 9.57 -15.15 -2.09
N ASN A 110 10.23 -16.22 -2.53
CA ASN A 110 9.68 -17.59 -2.51
C ASN A 110 8.28 -17.70 -3.16
N GLY A 111 8.08 -17.02 -4.30
CA GLY A 111 6.81 -17.01 -5.04
C GLY A 111 5.70 -16.14 -4.40
N ARG A 112 5.98 -15.47 -3.29
CA ARG A 112 5.07 -14.49 -2.67
C ARG A 112 5.52 -13.07 -3.02
N LYS A 113 4.58 -12.15 -3.15
CA LYS A 113 4.89 -10.73 -3.38
C LYS A 113 5.73 -10.19 -2.22
N CYS A 114 6.83 -9.52 -2.56
CA CYS A 114 7.64 -8.78 -1.61
C CYS A 114 6.89 -7.52 -1.14
N HIS A 115 7.25 -6.99 0.04
CA HIS A 115 6.69 -5.74 0.55
C HIS A 115 6.84 -4.59 -0.47
N CYS A 116 7.97 -4.50 -1.18
CA CYS A 116 8.20 -3.44 -2.18
C CYS A 116 7.29 -3.59 -3.41
N PHE A 117 6.86 -4.81 -3.75
CA PHE A 117 5.92 -5.05 -4.84
C PHE A 117 4.51 -4.67 -4.42
N ILE A 118 4.12 -4.98 -3.18
CA ILE A 118 2.84 -4.57 -2.60
C ILE A 118 2.78 -3.03 -2.56
N GLU A 119 3.83 -2.37 -2.09
CA GLU A 119 3.95 -0.91 -2.09
C GLU A 119 3.79 -0.32 -3.50
N MET A 120 4.53 -0.85 -4.48
CA MET A 120 4.45 -0.38 -5.85
C MET A 120 3.08 -0.63 -6.48
N GLN A 121 2.47 -1.78 -6.18
CA GLN A 121 1.11 -2.10 -6.59
C GLN A 121 0.11 -1.09 -6.03
N MET A 122 0.21 -0.76 -4.75
CA MET A 122 -0.66 0.23 -4.12
C MET A 122 -0.45 1.60 -4.75
N LYS A 123 0.79 2.08 -4.88
CA LYS A 123 1.13 3.35 -5.53
C LYS A 123 0.58 3.43 -6.96
N TYR A 124 0.70 2.36 -7.74
CA TYR A 124 0.20 2.32 -9.11
C TYR A 124 -1.32 2.42 -9.17
N LEU A 125 -2.03 1.73 -8.26
CA LEU A 125 -3.49 1.81 -8.15
C LEU A 125 -3.93 3.19 -7.65
N TYR A 126 -3.19 3.83 -6.75
CA TYR A 126 -3.48 5.16 -6.22
C TYR A 126 -3.32 6.27 -7.27
N GLN A 127 -2.30 6.17 -8.13
CA GLN A 127 -2.11 7.12 -9.24
C GLN A 127 -3.27 7.11 -10.24
N GLN A 128 -3.97 5.97 -10.37
CA GLN A 128 -5.14 5.85 -11.25
C GLN A 128 -6.42 6.41 -10.63
N SER A 129 -6.50 6.52 -9.30
CA SER A 129 -7.76 6.87 -8.61
C SER A 129 -7.92 8.36 -8.27
N ASN A 130 -7.04 9.26 -8.75
CA ASN A 130 -7.02 10.71 -8.43
C ASN A 130 -6.94 11.04 -6.92
N ILE A 131 -6.93 10.04 -6.03
CA ILE A 131 -6.93 10.23 -4.58
C ILE A 131 -5.63 10.83 -4.08
N ASP A 132 -4.50 10.49 -4.71
CA ASP A 132 -3.15 10.96 -4.34
C ASP A 132 -3.09 12.49 -4.21
N LYS A 133 -3.66 13.22 -5.17
CA LYS A 133 -3.68 14.70 -5.16
C LYS A 133 -4.58 15.28 -4.07
N ILE A 134 -5.64 14.57 -3.70
CA ILE A 134 -6.58 15.00 -2.67
C ILE A 134 -5.94 14.83 -1.29
N VAL A 135 -5.32 13.68 -1.04
CA VAL A 135 -4.72 13.36 0.26
C VAL A 135 -3.42 14.10 0.55
N GLU A 136 -2.75 14.66 -0.47
CA GLU A 136 -1.64 15.62 -0.27
C GLU A 136 -2.06 16.86 0.52
N LYS A 137 -3.32 17.30 0.38
CA LYS A 137 -3.85 18.52 1.02
C LYS A 137 -4.93 18.25 2.08
N GLN A 138 -5.49 17.05 2.10
CA GLN A 138 -6.50 16.62 3.07
C GLN A 138 -5.94 15.49 3.94
N ASN A 139 -5.09 15.86 4.88
CA ASN A 139 -4.48 14.94 5.83
C ASN A 139 -4.31 15.59 7.22
N PHE A 140 -3.87 14.80 8.20
CA PHE A 140 -3.76 15.24 9.59
C PHE A 140 -2.81 16.42 9.79
N ASP A 141 -1.84 16.66 8.90
CA ASP A 141 -0.93 17.81 9.00
C ASP A 141 -1.65 19.14 8.68
N TYR A 142 -2.71 19.08 7.86
CA TYR A 142 -3.56 20.22 7.51
C TYR A 142 -4.83 20.32 8.37
N PHE A 143 -4.98 19.45 9.37
CA PHE A 143 -6.11 19.54 10.29
C PHE A 143 -5.93 20.72 11.25
N ASP A 144 -6.73 21.77 11.05
CA ASP A 144 -6.73 22.95 11.92
C ASP A 144 -7.93 22.94 12.86
N ILE A 145 -7.65 22.63 14.13
CA ILE A 145 -8.66 22.62 15.20
C ILE A 145 -9.28 24.00 15.45
N ASN A 146 -8.61 25.08 15.03
CA ASN A 146 -9.09 26.44 15.25
C ASN A 146 -10.27 26.84 14.35
N ARG A 147 -10.55 26.07 13.30
CA ARG A 147 -11.72 26.30 12.44
C ARG A 147 -13.05 25.98 13.14
N TYR A 148 -13.01 25.20 14.22
CA TYR A 148 -14.19 24.78 14.96
C TYR A 148 -14.56 25.76 16.08
N ASP A 149 -15.87 25.99 16.24
CA ASP A 149 -16.46 26.87 17.26
C ASP A 149 -16.16 26.36 18.68
N ASP A 150 -15.72 27.27 19.54
CA ASP A 150 -15.34 27.02 20.94
C ASP A 150 -16.16 27.83 21.96
N LYS A 151 -17.27 28.41 21.51
CA LYS A 151 -18.10 29.32 22.29
C LYS A 151 -19.45 28.70 22.60
N VAL A 152 -20.03 27.99 21.63
CA VAL A 152 -21.38 27.43 21.74
C VAL A 152 -21.31 25.93 22.00
N PRO A 153 -21.84 25.44 23.15
CA PRO A 153 -22.02 24.01 23.37
C PRO A 153 -22.96 23.38 22.35
N ILE A 154 -22.56 22.23 21.79
CA ILE A 154 -23.33 21.49 20.79
C ILE A 154 -23.90 20.17 21.34
N LEU A 155 -23.42 19.72 22.49
CA LEU A 155 -23.83 18.49 23.16
C LEU A 155 -24.42 18.77 24.53
N ALA A 156 -25.28 17.86 25.00
CA ALA A 156 -25.97 17.98 26.29
C ALA A 156 -25.02 18.02 27.50
N ASP A 157 -23.79 17.54 27.34
CA ASP A 157 -22.74 17.56 28.36
C ASP A 157 -21.90 18.85 28.37
N GLY A 158 -22.28 19.85 27.55
CA GLY A 158 -21.64 21.17 27.53
C GLY A 158 -20.43 21.29 26.61
N ARG A 159 -20.02 20.23 25.90
CA ARG A 159 -18.88 20.28 24.97
C ARG A 159 -19.15 21.18 23.76
N THR A 160 -18.15 21.98 23.39
CA THR A 160 -18.13 22.79 22.16
C THR A 160 -17.80 21.92 20.95
N ASN A 161 -17.97 22.45 19.74
CA ASN A 161 -17.60 21.73 18.53
C ASN A 161 -16.09 21.46 18.49
N ARG A 162 -15.28 22.42 18.94
CA ARG A 162 -13.83 22.28 19.05
C ARG A 162 -13.43 21.15 19.99
N ASP A 163 -14.00 21.11 21.20
CA ASP A 163 -13.68 20.06 22.18
C ASP A 163 -14.01 18.67 21.63
N TYR A 164 -15.19 18.55 21.01
CA TYR A 164 -15.64 17.31 20.41
C TYR A 164 -14.75 16.87 19.23
N MET A 165 -14.35 17.79 18.35
CA MET A 165 -13.44 17.49 17.24
C MET A 165 -12.04 17.11 17.71
N LYS A 166 -11.56 17.67 18.82
CA LYS A 166 -10.29 17.29 19.44
C LYS A 166 -10.30 15.85 19.97
N GLU A 167 -11.43 15.42 20.53
CA GLU A 167 -11.64 14.04 20.96
C GLU A 167 -11.70 13.09 19.77
N ASN A 168 -12.47 13.43 18.73
CA ASN A 168 -12.54 12.65 17.49
C ASN A 168 -11.16 12.51 16.83
N TYR A 169 -10.39 13.60 16.76
CA TYR A 169 -9.02 13.58 16.23
C TYR A 169 -8.14 12.56 16.97
N ARG A 170 -8.16 12.58 18.31
CA ARG A 170 -7.40 11.63 19.14
C ARG A 170 -7.89 10.19 18.95
N PHE A 171 -9.20 10.00 18.88
CA PHE A 171 -9.80 8.69 18.62
C PHE A 171 -9.31 8.13 17.27
N LEU A 172 -9.36 8.93 16.20
CA LEU A 172 -8.92 8.49 14.87
C LEU A 172 -7.44 8.13 14.84
N LEU A 173 -6.56 8.93 15.47
CA LEU A 173 -5.14 8.59 15.57
C LEU A 173 -4.90 7.28 16.33
N GLN A 174 -5.65 7.06 17.42
CA GLN A 174 -5.56 5.81 18.18
C GLN A 174 -6.08 4.62 17.37
N TRP A 175 -7.20 4.80 16.65
CA TRP A 175 -7.79 3.79 15.79
C TRP A 175 -6.82 3.37 14.67
N ILE A 176 -6.13 4.34 14.04
CA ILE A 176 -5.09 4.07 13.03
C ILE A 176 -3.93 3.27 13.62
N ARG A 177 -3.43 3.66 14.81
CA ARG A 177 -2.33 2.95 15.49
C ARG A 177 -2.68 1.51 15.85
N ASP A 178 -3.94 1.26 16.18
CA ASP A 178 -4.45 -0.05 16.56
C ASP A 178 -5.06 -0.83 15.37
N PHE A 179 -4.98 -0.29 14.14
CA PHE A 179 -5.72 -0.79 12.97
C PHE A 179 -5.46 -2.28 12.70
N ASP A 180 -4.19 -2.71 12.69
CA ASP A 180 -3.82 -4.12 12.47
C ASP A 180 -4.29 -5.07 13.59
N LYS A 181 -4.48 -4.56 14.80
CA LYS A 181 -4.79 -5.37 15.99
C LYS A 181 -6.28 -5.48 16.26
N LYS A 182 -7.01 -4.38 16.06
CA LYS A 182 -8.42 -4.23 16.42
C LYS A 182 -9.31 -4.01 15.22
N GLY A 183 -8.80 -3.33 14.18
CA GLY A 183 -9.60 -2.85 13.06
C GLY A 183 -10.84 -2.09 13.52
N GLY A 184 -11.97 -2.39 12.88
CA GLY A 184 -13.28 -1.87 13.24
C GLY A 184 -13.78 -0.87 12.20
N SER A 185 -15.10 -0.72 12.08
CA SER A 185 -15.69 0.16 11.07
C SER A 185 -16.09 1.50 11.67
N ILE A 186 -16.03 2.57 10.90
CA ILE A 186 -16.39 3.93 11.35
C ILE A 186 -17.47 4.47 10.43
N MET A 187 -18.43 5.18 11.01
CA MET A 187 -19.46 5.87 10.26
C MET A 187 -19.49 7.35 10.64
N PHE A 188 -19.13 8.22 9.70
CA PHE A 188 -19.29 9.66 9.85
C PHE A 188 -20.70 10.09 9.39
N THR A 189 -21.42 10.78 10.27
CA THR A 189 -22.75 11.34 9.96
C THR A 189 -22.76 12.84 10.18
N GLY A 190 -23.69 13.58 9.57
CA GLY A 190 -23.85 15.02 9.81
C GLY A 190 -24.06 15.79 8.51
N SER A 191 -24.38 17.07 8.60
CA SER A 191 -24.72 17.91 7.45
C SER A 191 -23.55 18.12 6.47
N THR A 192 -23.86 18.61 5.27
CA THR A 192 -22.84 18.92 4.25
C THR A 192 -21.84 19.95 4.79
N GLY A 193 -20.55 19.75 4.52
CA GLY A 193 -19.51 20.69 4.88
C GLY A 193 -18.97 20.59 6.33
N THR A 194 -19.45 19.64 7.14
CA THR A 194 -18.96 19.44 8.52
C THR A 194 -17.58 18.78 8.63
N GLY A 195 -16.95 18.42 7.50
CA GLY A 195 -15.59 17.86 7.45
C GLY A 195 -15.50 16.33 7.36
N LYS A 196 -16.60 15.62 7.08
CA LYS A 196 -16.62 14.14 6.93
C LYS A 196 -15.56 13.64 5.95
N THR A 197 -15.60 14.10 4.70
CA THR A 197 -14.67 13.74 3.64
C THR A 197 -13.21 14.07 4.00
N PHE A 198 -12.98 15.20 4.68
CA PHE A 198 -11.63 15.57 5.13
C PHE A 198 -11.07 14.55 6.14
N LEU A 199 -11.86 14.17 7.16
CA LEU A 199 -11.43 13.18 8.14
C LEU A 199 -11.21 11.80 7.52
N ILE A 200 -12.07 11.40 6.58
CA ILE A 200 -11.88 10.18 5.80
C ILE A 200 -10.54 10.22 5.08
N ASN A 201 -10.23 11.32 4.38
CA ASN A 201 -8.97 11.48 3.65
C ASN A 201 -7.76 11.46 4.57
N CYS A 202 -7.87 12.01 5.78
CA CYS A 202 -6.82 11.91 6.81
C CYS A 202 -6.53 10.47 7.20
N VAL A 203 -7.58 9.69 7.47
CA VAL A 203 -7.45 8.28 7.84
C VAL A 203 -6.92 7.46 6.67
N ALA A 204 -7.47 7.66 5.47
CA ALA A 204 -7.03 7.00 4.26
C ALA A 204 -5.53 7.26 4.02
N LYS A 205 -5.09 8.52 4.07
CA LYS A 205 -3.67 8.87 3.91
C LYS A 205 -2.77 8.16 4.90
N ALA A 206 -3.11 8.19 6.18
CA ALA A 206 -2.31 7.58 7.23
C ALA A 206 -2.21 6.04 7.07
N LEU A 207 -3.29 5.37 6.63
CA LEU A 207 -3.26 3.95 6.34
C LEU A 207 -2.48 3.62 5.06
N MET A 208 -2.60 4.45 4.02
CA MET A 208 -1.80 4.30 2.80
C MET A 208 -0.30 4.46 3.08
N ASP A 209 0.09 5.43 3.91
CA ASP A 209 1.48 5.67 4.32
C ASP A 209 2.06 4.53 5.17
N SER A 210 1.20 3.74 5.81
CA SER A 210 1.56 2.53 6.54
C SER A 210 1.38 1.25 5.70
N PHE A 211 1.29 1.39 4.37
CA PHE A 211 1.24 0.29 3.38
C PHE A 211 -0.02 -0.57 3.43
N HIS A 212 -1.12 -0.06 4.00
CA HIS A 212 -2.42 -0.73 3.93
C HIS A 212 -3.08 -0.46 2.58
N SER A 213 -3.84 -1.45 2.10
CA SER A 213 -4.65 -1.30 0.89
C SER A 213 -5.95 -0.56 1.19
N VAL A 214 -6.09 0.65 0.64
CA VAL A 214 -7.29 1.48 0.78
C VAL A 214 -8.01 1.60 -0.55
N ILE A 215 -9.32 1.32 -0.57
CA ILE A 215 -10.19 1.62 -1.72
C ILE A 215 -11.13 2.74 -1.32
N TYR A 216 -11.12 3.82 -2.08
CA TYR A 216 -12.02 4.94 -1.91
C TYR A 216 -12.98 5.03 -3.08
N LEU A 217 -14.28 4.97 -2.78
CA LEU A 217 -15.33 5.13 -3.76
C LEU A 217 -16.41 6.04 -3.19
N THR A 218 -16.98 6.89 -4.04
CA THR A 218 -18.30 7.45 -3.71
C THR A 218 -19.33 6.32 -3.74
N SER A 219 -20.45 6.50 -3.04
CA SER A 219 -21.55 5.54 -3.07
C SER A 219 -22.01 5.23 -4.50
N THR A 220 -22.13 6.26 -5.33
CA THR A 220 -22.47 6.13 -6.76
C THR A 220 -21.43 5.30 -7.52
N ASP A 221 -20.13 5.59 -7.37
CA ASP A 221 -19.06 4.85 -8.04
C ASP A 221 -19.03 3.38 -7.62
N LEU A 222 -19.29 3.11 -6.34
CA LEU A 222 -19.39 1.74 -5.81
C LEU A 222 -20.48 0.96 -6.54
N PHE A 223 -21.70 1.48 -6.62
CA PHE A 223 -22.79 0.77 -7.29
C PHE A 223 -22.67 0.74 -8.82
N GLU A 224 -22.09 1.77 -9.41
CA GLU A 224 -21.73 1.75 -10.84
C GLU A 224 -20.69 0.68 -11.14
N SER A 225 -19.70 0.48 -10.27
CA SER A 225 -18.69 -0.58 -10.44
C SER A 225 -19.34 -1.96 -10.49
N PHE A 226 -20.31 -2.23 -9.62
CA PHE A 226 -21.09 -3.47 -9.64
C PHE A 226 -22.03 -3.59 -10.84
N SER A 227 -22.58 -2.48 -11.33
CA SER A 227 -23.52 -2.47 -12.45
C SER A 227 -22.82 -2.62 -13.80
N ARG A 228 -21.66 -1.97 -13.98
CA ARG A 228 -20.81 -2.08 -15.16
C ARG A 228 -20.18 -3.46 -15.26
N ALA A 229 -19.86 -4.07 -14.11
CA ALA A 229 -19.43 -5.45 -14.04
C ALA A 229 -20.41 -6.34 -14.81
N MET A 230 -21.71 -6.32 -14.51
CA MET A 230 -22.74 -7.15 -15.17
C MET A 230 -22.82 -7.08 -16.72
N LYS A 231 -22.14 -6.12 -17.38
CA LYS A 231 -22.16 -5.91 -18.85
C LYS A 231 -20.87 -6.30 -19.58
N LYS A 232 -19.77 -6.62 -18.87
CA LYS A 232 -18.46 -6.99 -19.44
C LYS A 232 -18.08 -8.43 -19.04
N ASP A 233 -17.12 -9.03 -19.74
CA ASP A 233 -16.61 -10.39 -19.49
C ASP A 233 -16.41 -10.69 -17.99
N ASP A 234 -16.75 -11.91 -17.57
CA ASP A 234 -16.85 -12.33 -16.17
C ASP A 234 -15.55 -12.16 -15.35
N GLU A 235 -14.38 -12.12 -15.99
CA GLU A 235 -13.07 -12.04 -15.32
C GLU A 235 -12.80 -10.64 -14.71
N ASP A 236 -12.99 -9.56 -15.48
CA ASP A 236 -12.78 -8.18 -14.99
C ASP A 236 -13.74 -7.83 -13.84
N GLN A 237 -14.93 -8.45 -13.83
CA GLN A 237 -15.94 -8.28 -12.78
C GLN A 237 -15.45 -8.80 -11.44
N GLN A 238 -14.91 -10.03 -11.44
CA GLN A 238 -14.45 -10.69 -10.24
C GLN A 238 -13.29 -9.93 -9.63
N GLU A 239 -12.37 -9.40 -10.44
CA GLU A 239 -11.21 -8.65 -9.93
C GLU A 239 -11.59 -7.38 -9.15
N ILE A 240 -12.52 -6.57 -9.66
CA ILE A 240 -12.96 -5.34 -8.98
C ILE A 240 -13.73 -5.68 -7.69
N GLN A 241 -14.62 -6.66 -7.75
CA GLN A 241 -15.37 -7.09 -6.58
C GLN A 241 -14.43 -7.68 -5.52
N ASP A 242 -13.49 -8.52 -5.90
CA ASP A 242 -12.49 -9.09 -5.01
C ASP A 242 -11.57 -8.01 -4.43
N ALA A 243 -11.24 -6.98 -5.19
CA ALA A 243 -10.53 -5.82 -4.69
C ALA A 243 -11.31 -5.12 -3.57
N ILE A 244 -12.59 -4.80 -3.81
CA ILE A 244 -13.50 -4.17 -2.83
C ILE A 244 -13.67 -5.02 -1.57
N LEU A 245 -13.78 -6.34 -1.71
CA LEU A 245 -13.98 -7.25 -0.58
C LEU A 245 -12.71 -7.50 0.23
N ASN A 246 -11.53 -7.53 -0.42
CA ASN A 246 -10.28 -7.94 0.23
C ASN A 246 -9.35 -6.80 0.64
N CYS A 247 -9.60 -5.56 0.21
CA CYS A 247 -8.81 -4.41 0.68
C CYS A 247 -8.91 -4.25 2.21
N ASP A 248 -7.88 -3.67 2.83
CA ASP A 248 -7.80 -3.52 4.28
C ASP A 248 -8.81 -2.49 4.79
N LEU A 249 -8.92 -1.36 4.09
CA LEU A 249 -9.95 -0.36 4.31
C LEU A 249 -10.76 -0.08 3.03
N LEU A 250 -12.09 -0.19 3.13
CA LEU A 250 -13.02 0.32 2.12
C LEU A 250 -13.65 1.61 2.64
N VAL A 251 -13.54 2.68 1.86
CA VAL A 251 -14.25 3.93 2.09
C VAL A 251 -15.44 4.01 1.13
N ILE A 252 -16.62 4.26 1.68
CA ILE A 252 -17.86 4.55 0.95
C ILE A 252 -18.27 5.98 1.31
N ASP A 253 -17.92 6.93 0.45
CA ASP A 253 -18.20 8.35 0.67
C ASP A 253 -19.58 8.75 0.14
N ASP A 254 -20.27 9.64 0.85
CA ASP A 254 -21.60 10.16 0.55
C ASP A 254 -22.67 9.07 0.31
N LEU A 255 -22.75 8.08 1.20
CA LEU A 255 -23.80 7.06 1.19
C LEU A 255 -25.18 7.71 1.27
N GLY A 256 -26.07 7.37 0.34
CA GLY A 256 -27.43 7.91 0.23
C GLY A 256 -27.65 8.85 -0.95
N THR A 257 -26.62 9.19 -1.72
CA THR A 257 -26.76 10.01 -2.94
C THR A 257 -27.06 9.19 -4.19
N GLU A 258 -26.86 7.89 -4.16
CA GLU A 258 -27.11 6.99 -5.28
C GLU A 258 -28.62 6.80 -5.55
N LEU A 259 -28.95 6.26 -6.72
CA LEU A 259 -30.30 5.80 -7.02
C LEU A 259 -30.60 4.52 -6.23
N ASN A 260 -31.28 4.67 -5.10
CA ASN A 260 -31.69 3.54 -4.28
C ASN A 260 -32.73 2.66 -5.01
N ASN A 261 -32.41 1.37 -5.08
CA ASN A 261 -33.30 0.30 -5.54
C ASN A 261 -32.91 -1.03 -4.85
N SER A 262 -33.71 -2.08 -5.08
CA SER A 262 -33.47 -3.39 -4.49
C SER A 262 -32.08 -3.98 -4.80
N TYR A 263 -31.51 -3.66 -5.96
CA TYR A 263 -30.17 -4.09 -6.35
C TYR A 263 -29.08 -3.40 -5.51
N THR A 264 -29.08 -2.07 -5.43
CA THR A 264 -28.13 -1.29 -4.62
C THR A 264 -28.17 -1.70 -3.15
N THR A 265 -29.37 -1.81 -2.57
CA THR A 265 -29.57 -2.29 -1.20
C THR A 265 -29.02 -3.70 -0.99
N SER A 266 -29.28 -4.63 -1.91
CA SER A 266 -28.76 -5.99 -1.81
C SER A 266 -27.23 -6.05 -1.92
N LYS A 267 -26.63 -5.24 -2.80
CA LYS A 267 -25.18 -5.18 -2.98
C LYS A 267 -24.48 -4.53 -1.79
N LEU A 268 -25.03 -3.45 -1.24
CA LEU A 268 -24.53 -2.84 -0.02
C LEU A 268 -24.53 -3.86 1.13
N PHE A 269 -25.67 -4.52 1.36
CA PHE A 269 -25.79 -5.57 2.37
C PHE A 269 -24.74 -6.67 2.20
N TYR A 270 -24.50 -7.12 0.96
CA TYR A 270 -23.51 -8.13 0.65
C TYR A 270 -22.08 -7.66 0.99
N VAL A 271 -21.68 -6.47 0.53
CA VAL A 271 -20.33 -5.91 0.78
C VAL A 271 -20.09 -5.76 2.27
N LEU A 272 -21.03 -5.13 3.00
CA LEU A 272 -20.88 -4.91 4.44
C LEU A 272 -20.77 -6.24 5.20
N ASN A 273 -21.59 -7.23 4.82
CA ASN A 273 -21.56 -8.54 5.48
C ASN A 273 -20.25 -9.30 5.24
N GLN A 274 -19.80 -9.36 3.98
CA GLN A 274 -18.58 -10.10 3.64
C GLN A 274 -17.37 -9.49 4.35
N ARG A 275 -17.25 -8.16 4.32
CA ARG A 275 -16.13 -7.47 5.00
C ARG A 275 -16.17 -7.67 6.51
N MET A 276 -17.35 -7.67 7.11
CA MET A 276 -17.53 -7.99 8.54
C MET A 276 -17.05 -9.42 8.86
N VAL A 277 -17.45 -10.41 8.06
CA VAL A 277 -17.03 -11.82 8.22
C VAL A 277 -15.51 -11.98 8.10
N PHE A 278 -14.87 -11.24 7.20
CA PHE A 278 -13.42 -11.28 7.00
C PHE A 278 -12.64 -10.28 7.88
N HIS A 279 -13.29 -9.64 8.85
CA HIS A 279 -12.70 -8.63 9.73
C HIS A 279 -11.97 -7.51 8.97
N LYS A 280 -12.53 -7.10 7.83
CA LYS A 280 -12.03 -5.98 7.01
C LYS A 280 -12.80 -4.70 7.33
N SER A 281 -12.07 -3.62 7.59
CA SER A 281 -12.64 -2.35 8.08
C SER A 281 -13.38 -1.60 6.97
N VAL A 282 -14.45 -0.90 7.33
CA VAL A 282 -15.20 -0.02 6.43
C VAL A 282 -15.34 1.35 7.05
N ILE A 283 -15.15 2.40 6.26
CA ILE A 283 -15.52 3.76 6.64
C ILE A 283 -16.64 4.24 5.73
N ILE A 284 -17.72 4.73 6.33
CA ILE A 284 -18.87 5.30 5.62
C ILE A 284 -19.00 6.77 5.99
N SER A 285 -19.24 7.66 5.03
CA SER A 285 -19.83 8.97 5.31
C SER A 285 -21.25 9.06 4.77
N THR A 286 -22.08 9.86 5.43
CA THR A 286 -23.43 10.16 4.94
C THR A 286 -23.97 11.45 5.54
N ASN A 287 -24.91 12.07 4.82
CA ASN A 287 -25.73 13.16 5.34
C ASN A 287 -27.05 12.65 5.96
N LEU A 288 -27.31 11.34 5.91
CA LEU A 288 -28.52 10.72 6.41
C LEU A 288 -28.45 10.48 7.91
N SER A 289 -29.59 10.60 8.59
CA SER A 289 -29.76 10.09 9.95
C SER A 289 -29.88 8.56 9.96
N LEU A 290 -29.65 7.92 11.10
CA LEU A 290 -29.82 6.46 11.23
C LEU A 290 -31.23 5.98 10.85
N ASN A 291 -32.26 6.78 11.19
CA ASN A 291 -33.64 6.47 10.79
C ASN A 291 -33.80 6.54 9.26
N MET A 292 -33.23 7.55 8.61
CA MET A 292 -33.26 7.66 7.15
C MET A 292 -32.52 6.50 6.48
N ILE A 293 -31.42 6.00 7.05
CA ILE A 293 -30.71 4.82 6.53
C ILE A 293 -31.56 3.57 6.63
N ARG A 294 -32.25 3.38 7.75
CA ARG A 294 -33.18 2.26 7.94
C ARG A 294 -34.29 2.29 6.88
N ASP A 295 -34.86 3.46 6.66
CA ASP A 295 -36.00 3.64 5.75
C ASP A 295 -35.56 3.55 4.28
N LEU A 296 -34.35 4.03 3.95
CA LEU A 296 -33.81 4.04 2.59
C LEU A 296 -33.28 2.66 2.18
N TYR A 297 -32.53 1.97 3.04
CA TYR A 297 -31.93 0.67 2.69
C TYR A 297 -32.73 -0.50 3.21
N THR A 298 -32.60 -0.79 4.51
CA THR A 298 -33.39 -1.79 5.25
C THR A 298 -33.03 -1.72 6.73
N GLU A 299 -33.91 -2.26 7.58
CA GLU A 299 -33.61 -2.54 8.99
C GLU A 299 -32.34 -3.39 9.16
N ARG A 300 -32.11 -4.38 8.32
CA ARG A 300 -30.94 -5.27 8.44
C ARG A 300 -29.61 -4.54 8.23
N ILE A 301 -29.55 -3.61 7.27
CA ILE A 301 -28.35 -2.79 7.05
C ILE A 301 -28.16 -1.84 8.24
N SER A 302 -29.23 -1.17 8.69
CA SER A 302 -29.14 -0.25 9.82
C SER A 302 -28.68 -0.96 11.10
N SER A 303 -29.19 -2.17 11.37
CA SER A 303 -28.83 -2.96 12.55
C SER A 303 -27.36 -3.33 12.57
N ARG A 304 -26.77 -3.73 11.44
CA ARG A 304 -25.34 -4.02 11.32
C ARG A 304 -24.46 -2.80 11.52
N ILE A 305 -24.88 -1.67 10.95
CA ILE A 305 -24.15 -0.43 11.13
C ILE A 305 -24.14 -0.05 12.61
N ILE A 306 -25.29 -0.13 13.28
CA ILE A 306 -25.40 0.21 14.70
C ILE A 306 -24.60 -0.74 15.61
N SER A 307 -24.50 -2.03 15.26
CA SER A 307 -23.77 -3.01 16.09
C SER A 307 -22.25 -2.93 15.94
N ASP A 308 -21.76 -2.70 14.72
CA ASP A 308 -20.34 -2.95 14.39
C ASP A 308 -19.55 -1.68 14.02
N TYR A 309 -20.20 -0.52 13.97
CA TYR A 309 -19.55 0.75 13.60
C TYR A 309 -19.44 1.69 14.78
N TYR A 310 -18.28 2.34 14.88
CA TYR A 310 -18.12 3.56 15.66
C TYR A 310 -18.81 4.71 14.91
N ILE A 311 -19.99 5.13 15.38
CA ILE A 311 -20.75 6.21 14.77
C ILE A 311 -20.26 7.54 15.33
N ILE A 312 -19.72 8.39 14.45
CA ILE A 312 -19.18 9.71 14.77
C ILE A 312 -20.07 10.77 14.08
N PRO A 313 -21.06 11.33 14.80
CA PRO A 313 -21.82 12.47 14.30
C PRO A 313 -20.95 13.72 14.31
N LEU A 314 -20.85 14.43 13.18
CA LEU A 314 -20.14 15.70 13.04
C LEU A 314 -21.14 16.85 13.01
N TYR A 315 -20.80 17.93 13.73
CA TYR A 315 -21.67 19.08 13.94
C TYR A 315 -21.02 20.36 13.44
N GLY A 316 -21.82 21.43 13.34
CA GLY A 316 -21.37 22.77 13.01
C GLY A 316 -21.66 23.19 11.56
N ASN A 317 -21.13 24.36 11.22
CA ASN A 317 -21.35 24.99 9.92
C ASN A 317 -20.42 24.42 8.84
N ASP A 318 -20.76 24.72 7.58
CA ASP A 318 -19.94 24.35 6.43
C ASP A 318 -18.55 25.00 6.51
N GLN A 319 -17.53 24.16 6.71
CA GLN A 319 -16.13 24.56 6.84
C GLN A 319 -15.53 25.06 5.52
N ARG A 320 -16.21 24.89 4.38
CA ARG A 320 -15.74 25.37 3.07
C ARG A 320 -15.98 26.86 2.86
N LEU A 321 -16.77 27.49 3.74
CA LEU A 321 -17.13 28.91 3.65
C LEU A 321 -16.19 29.82 4.44
N TYR A 322 -15.16 29.27 5.11
CA TYR A 322 -14.27 29.97 6.04
C TYR A 322 -12.81 29.61 5.81
#